data_AF-A0A133YJ35-F1
#
_entry.id   AF-A0A133YJ35-F1
#
_cell.length_a   1.000
_cell.length_b   1.000
_cell.length_c   1.000
_cell.angle_alpha   90.00
_cell.angle_beta   90.00
_cell.angle_gamma   90.00
#
_symmetry.space_group_name_H-M   'P 1'
#
loop_
_entity.id
_entity.type
_entity.pdbx_description
1 polymer ?
#
loop_
_entity_poly.entity_id
_entity_poly.type
_entity_poly.pdbx_seq_one_letter_code
_entity_poly.pdbx_strand_id
1 'polypeptide(L)'
;VRETGLSKGGFYYYYKNTTDIIYDLMVDGINYRNDIIKESLNTEKEVSIEFLAREMTKKVIDNTTLTGVYVEFLLAKKRNEKLNEVYKKLEYKTIESFKNININLENYNVSVKKFELLAFFINSMILSSNILNARETLLKNKSVIEKIFLLILK
;
A
#
# COMPACT_ATOMS: atom_id res chain seq x y z
N VAL A 1 -0.84 17.96 17.31
CA VAL A 1 -1.56 19.23 17.60
C VAL A 1 -0.65 20.45 17.44
N ARG A 2 0.45 20.59 18.19
CA ARG A 2 1.31 21.79 18.09
C ARG A 2 1.89 22.02 16.69
N GLU A 3 2.29 20.95 16.01
CA GLU A 3 2.88 21.01 14.67
C GLU A 3 1.84 21.17 13.53
N THR A 4 0.53 21.13 13.81
CA THR A 4 -0.51 21.13 12.76
C THR A 4 -1.07 22.51 12.45
N GLY A 5 -0.66 23.56 13.17
CA GLY A 5 -1.23 24.91 13.08
C GLY A 5 -2.69 25.04 13.57
N LEU A 6 -3.35 23.92 13.90
CA LEU A 6 -4.72 23.89 14.42
C LEU A 6 -4.77 24.16 15.92
N SER A 7 -5.84 24.82 16.37
CA SER A 7 -6.16 24.87 17.80
C SER A 7 -6.43 23.46 18.35
N LYS A 8 -6.24 23.27 19.66
CA LYS A 8 -6.55 21.97 20.30
C LYS A 8 -8.01 21.55 20.02
N GLY A 9 -8.95 22.50 20.14
CA GLY A 9 -10.37 22.25 19.84
C GLY A 9 -10.63 21.91 18.37
N GLY A 10 -10.00 22.63 17.43
CA GLY A 10 -10.11 22.34 16.00
C GLY A 10 -9.52 20.98 15.63
N PHE A 11 -8.39 20.60 16.22
CA PHE A 11 -7.78 19.29 16.00
C PHE A 11 -8.70 18.14 16.46
N TYR A 12 -9.26 18.23 17.67
CA TYR A 12 -10.17 17.20 18.19
C TYR A 12 -11.56 17.22 17.54
N TYR A 13 -11.93 18.32 16.87
CA TYR A 13 -13.11 18.35 16.01
C TYR A 13 -12.94 17.44 14.79
N TYR A 14 -11.77 17.47 14.15
CA TYR A 14 -11.48 16.61 12.99
C TYR A 14 -11.10 15.17 13.39
N TYR A 15 -10.33 15.00 14.46
CA TYR A 15 -9.81 13.69 14.88
C TYR A 15 -10.23 13.37 16.30
N LYS A 16 -11.11 12.37 16.46
CA LYS A 16 -11.57 11.94 17.79
C LYS A 16 -10.49 11.15 18.52
N ASN A 17 -9.63 10.46 17.78
CA ASN A 17 -8.55 9.65 18.32
C ASN A 17 -7.41 9.44 17.29
N THR A 18 -6.29 8.89 17.73
CA THR A 18 -5.10 8.66 16.87
C THR A 18 -5.35 7.64 15.75
N THR A 19 -6.28 6.69 15.94
CA THR A 19 -6.63 5.71 14.90
C THR A 19 -7.25 6.38 13.69
N ASP A 20 -8.05 7.44 13.89
CA ASP A 20 -8.65 8.22 12.80
C ASP A 20 -7.56 8.93 11.97
N ILE A 21 -6.54 9.48 12.64
CA ILE A 21 -5.39 10.12 11.98
C ILE A 21 -4.61 9.10 11.15
N ILE A 22 -4.33 7.93 11.73
CA ILE A 22 -3.61 6.85 11.03
C ILE A 22 -4.41 6.41 9.81
N TYR A 23 -5.73 6.24 9.94
CA TYR A 23 -6.57 5.87 8.81
C TYR A 23 -6.45 6.87 7.65
N ASP A 24 -6.59 8.17 7.92
CA ASP A 24 -6.47 9.20 6.89
C ASP A 24 -5.08 9.21 6.23
N LEU A 25 -4.01 9.13 7.02
CA LEU A 25 -2.64 9.04 6.47
C LEU A 25 -2.45 7.82 5.56
N MET A 26 -3.06 6.69 5.89
CA MET A 26 -3.01 5.49 5.05
C MET A 26 -3.85 5.66 3.79
N VAL A 27 -4.99 6.35 3.88
CA VAL A 27 -5.81 6.72 2.70
C VAL A 27 -5.02 7.61 1.75
N ASP A 28 -4.29 8.59 2.27
CA ASP A 28 -3.39 9.44 1.46
C ASP A 28 -2.30 8.61 0.78
N GLY A 29 -1.73 7.64 1.49
CA GLY A 29 -0.78 6.68 0.91
C GLY A 29 -1.38 5.83 -0.23
N ILE A 30 -2.64 5.43 -0.13
CA ILE A 30 -3.37 4.74 -1.21
C ILE A 30 -3.56 5.68 -2.41
N ASN A 31 -4.00 6.92 -2.17
CA ASN A 31 -4.22 7.89 -3.23
C ASN A 31 -2.92 8.22 -3.99
N TYR A 32 -1.85 8.50 -3.25
CA TYR A 32 -0.51 8.69 -3.82
C TYR A 32 -0.07 7.52 -4.71
N ARG A 33 -0.33 6.29 -4.27
CA ARG A 33 -0.03 5.11 -5.09
C ARG A 33 -0.85 5.01 -6.36
N ASN A 34 -2.13 5.35 -6.27
CA ASN A 34 -2.99 5.36 -7.44
C ASN A 34 -2.58 6.42 -8.45
N ASP A 35 -2.10 7.58 -8.01
CA ASP A 35 -1.57 8.62 -8.88
C ASP A 35 -0.34 8.13 -9.66
N ILE A 36 0.62 7.48 -9.00
CA ILE A 36 1.79 6.86 -9.66
C ILE A 36 1.37 5.80 -10.68
N ILE A 37 0.43 4.93 -10.31
CA ILE A 37 -0.07 3.88 -11.21
C ILE A 37 -0.75 4.52 -12.41
N LYS A 38 -1.59 5.55 -12.20
CA LYS A 38 -2.28 6.28 -13.26
C LYS A 38 -1.31 6.99 -14.20
N GLU A 39 -0.25 7.59 -13.69
CA GLU A 39 0.82 8.15 -14.52
C GLU A 39 1.50 7.07 -15.36
N SER A 40 1.79 5.91 -14.77
CA SER A 40 2.38 4.78 -15.50
C SER A 40 1.42 4.26 -16.58
N LEU A 41 0.12 4.19 -16.31
CA LEU A 41 -0.92 3.79 -17.26
C LEU A 41 -0.98 4.66 -18.52
N ASN A 42 -0.71 5.97 -18.41
CA ASN A 42 -0.70 6.86 -19.58
C ASN A 42 0.36 6.49 -20.62
N THR A 43 1.37 5.70 -20.22
CA THR A 43 2.44 5.22 -21.10
C THR A 43 2.24 3.78 -21.56
N GLU A 44 1.23 3.09 -21.03
CA GLU A 44 0.91 1.71 -21.36
C GLU A 44 -0.12 1.63 -22.49
N LYS A 45 0.01 0.61 -23.33
CA LYS A 45 -0.99 0.33 -24.38
C LYS A 45 -2.26 -0.29 -23.81
N GLU A 46 -2.11 -1.11 -22.78
CA GLU A 46 -3.20 -1.83 -22.12
C GLU A 46 -2.78 -2.23 -20.70
N VAL A 47 -3.74 -2.32 -19.79
CA VAL A 47 -3.53 -2.85 -18.46
C VAL A 47 -3.42 -4.37 -18.52
N SER A 48 -2.34 -4.93 -17.98
CA SER A 48 -2.08 -6.37 -17.94
C SER A 48 -1.66 -6.84 -16.55
N ILE A 49 -1.68 -8.16 -16.31
CA ILE A 49 -1.14 -8.73 -15.07
C ILE A 49 0.37 -8.47 -14.93
N GLU A 50 1.10 -8.40 -16.05
CA GLU A 50 2.50 -8.00 -16.11
C GLU A 50 2.69 -6.55 -15.67
N PHE A 51 1.80 -5.65 -16.10
CA PHE A 51 1.77 -4.27 -15.63
C PHE A 51 1.54 -4.21 -14.11
N LEU A 52 0.54 -4.92 -13.59
CA LEU A 52 0.25 -4.95 -12.15
C LEU A 52 1.43 -5.49 -11.34
N ALA A 53 2.06 -6.57 -11.79
CA ALA A 53 3.24 -7.13 -11.12
C ALA A 53 4.40 -6.11 -11.05
N ARG A 54 4.63 -5.37 -12.14
CA ARG A 54 5.65 -4.31 -12.20
C ARG A 54 5.33 -3.16 -11.26
N GLU A 55 4.10 -2.67 -11.22
CA GLU A 55 3.69 -1.59 -10.31
C GLU A 55 3.78 -2.01 -8.84
N MET A 56 3.40 -3.25 -8.52
CA MET A 56 3.57 -3.78 -7.16
C MET A 56 5.04 -3.94 -6.78
N THR A 57 5.90 -4.28 -7.74
CA THR A 57 7.36 -4.34 -7.53
C THR A 57 7.93 -2.95 -7.26
N LYS A 58 7.54 -1.93 -8.05
CA LYS A 58 7.87 -0.52 -7.78
C LYS A 58 7.45 -0.14 -6.36
N LYS A 59 6.28 -0.59 -5.91
CA LYS A 59 5.77 -0.28 -4.56
C LYS A 59 6.69 -0.77 -3.45
N VAL A 60 7.29 -1.95 -3.59
CA VAL A 60 8.20 -2.53 -2.59
C VAL A 60 9.53 -1.76 -2.51
N ILE A 61 10.05 -1.32 -3.66
CA ILE A 61 11.37 -0.66 -3.72
C ILE A 61 11.32 0.85 -3.51
N ASP A 62 10.12 1.42 -3.44
CA ASP A 62 9.94 2.85 -3.23
C ASP A 62 10.47 3.28 -1.84
N ASN A 63 10.79 4.56 -1.70
CA ASN A 63 11.21 5.14 -0.43
C ASN A 63 10.56 6.51 -0.24
N THR A 64 9.40 6.50 0.38
CA THR A 64 8.68 7.72 0.76
C THR A 64 8.66 7.88 2.27
N THR A 65 8.50 9.12 2.75
CA THR A 65 8.28 9.40 4.18
C THR A 65 7.07 8.65 4.74
N LEU A 66 6.04 8.42 3.91
CA LEU A 66 4.85 7.61 4.27
C LEU A 66 5.18 6.14 4.50
N THR A 67 6.25 5.61 3.92
CA THR A 67 6.66 4.20 4.08
C THR A 67 7.02 3.90 5.54
N GLY A 68 7.72 4.82 6.22
CA GLY A 68 8.05 4.66 7.64
C GLY A 68 6.80 4.62 8.52
N VAL A 69 5.85 5.52 8.27
CA VAL A 69 4.56 5.53 8.99
C VAL A 69 3.79 4.23 8.77
N TYR A 70 3.78 3.71 7.54
CA TYR A 70 3.13 2.44 7.24
C TYR A 70 3.78 1.25 7.97
N VAL A 71 5.11 1.24 8.09
CA VAL A 71 5.84 0.20 8.84
C VAL A 71 5.46 0.21 10.32
N GLU A 72 5.43 1.39 10.95
CA GLU A 72 4.99 1.54 12.34
C GLU A 72 3.54 1.06 12.53
N PHE A 73 2.66 1.39 11.59
CA PHE A 73 1.29 0.89 11.59
C PHE A 73 1.20 -0.64 11.50
N LEU A 74 1.95 -1.27 10.58
CA LEU A 74 2.01 -2.72 10.42
C LEU A 74 2.54 -3.43 11.68
N LEU A 75 3.47 -2.82 12.40
CA LEU A 75 3.99 -3.35 13.66
C LEU A 75 2.97 -3.18 14.80
N ALA A 76 2.38 -2.00 14.92
CA ALA A 76 1.44 -1.67 15.99
C ALA A 76 0.15 -2.49 15.93
N LYS A 77 -0.37 -2.77 14.72
CA LYS A 77 -1.62 -3.53 14.57
C LYS A 77 -1.56 -4.95 15.14
N LYS A 78 -0.37 -5.54 15.27
CA LYS A 78 -0.20 -6.88 15.88
C LYS A 78 -0.72 -6.94 17.32
N ARG A 79 -0.66 -5.84 18.05
CA ARG A 79 -1.01 -5.76 19.48
C ARG A 79 -2.22 -4.86 19.75
N ASN A 80 -2.86 -4.34 18.70
CA ASN A 80 -3.96 -3.39 18.81
C ASN A 80 -5.09 -3.77 17.85
N GLU A 81 -6.19 -4.28 18.41
CA GLU A 81 -7.34 -4.76 17.64
C GLU A 81 -7.98 -3.66 16.78
N LYS A 82 -8.10 -2.44 17.30
CA LYS A 82 -8.65 -1.30 16.55
C LYS A 82 -7.79 -0.96 15.33
N LEU A 83 -6.47 -1.02 15.45
CA LEU A 83 -5.57 -0.84 14.31
C LEU A 83 -5.65 -2.00 13.32
N ASN A 84 -5.90 -3.22 13.80
CA ASN A 84 -6.15 -4.37 12.93
C ASN A 84 -7.47 -4.24 12.16
N GLU A 85 -8.51 -3.69 12.76
CA GLU A 85 -9.76 -3.33 12.07
C GLU A 85 -9.53 -2.26 11.01
N VAL A 86 -8.72 -1.22 11.32
CA VAL A 86 -8.32 -0.22 10.33
C VAL A 86 -7.57 -0.85 9.16
N TYR A 87 -6.65 -1.77 9.42
CA TYR A 87 -5.92 -2.48 8.38
C TYR A 87 -6.87 -3.21 7.41
N LYS A 88 -7.86 -3.95 7.94
CA LYS A 88 -8.87 -4.63 7.12
C LYS A 88 -9.65 -3.64 6.25
N LYS A 89 -10.09 -2.50 6.83
CA LYS A 89 -10.80 -1.45 6.07
C LYS A 89 -9.94 -0.90 4.92
N LEU A 90 -8.65 -0.69 5.16
CA LEU A 90 -7.71 -0.19 4.16
C LEU A 90 -7.46 -1.20 3.03
N GLU A 91 -7.48 -2.51 3.32
CA GLU A 91 -7.40 -3.55 2.28
C GLU A 91 -8.59 -3.46 1.31
N TYR A 92 -9.82 -3.39 1.84
CA TYR A 92 -11.01 -3.21 1.01
C TYR A 92 -10.94 -1.91 0.19
N LYS A 93 -10.57 -0.80 0.83
CA LYS A 93 -10.45 0.50 0.16
C LYS A 93 -9.37 0.50 -0.94
N THR A 94 -8.28 -0.24 -0.75
CA THR A 94 -7.23 -0.39 -1.78
C THR A 94 -7.80 -1.04 -3.03
N ILE A 95 -8.51 -2.17 -2.87
CA ILE A 95 -9.13 -2.89 -3.99
C ILE A 95 -10.19 -2.03 -4.68
N GLU A 96 -11.04 -1.35 -3.91
CA GLU A 96 -12.04 -0.43 -4.46
C GLU A 96 -11.38 0.72 -5.24
N SER A 97 -10.29 1.28 -4.71
CA SER A 97 -9.61 2.41 -5.34
C SER A 97 -8.95 2.07 -6.68
N PHE A 98 -8.61 0.81 -6.92
CA PHE A 98 -8.15 0.36 -8.24
C PHE A 98 -9.24 0.48 -9.31
N LYS A 99 -10.51 0.27 -8.96
CA LYS A 99 -11.63 0.48 -9.89
C LYS A 99 -11.71 1.93 -10.36
N ASN A 100 -11.37 2.89 -9.49
CA ASN A 100 -11.36 4.32 -9.82
C ASN A 100 -10.26 4.73 -10.82
N ILE A 101 -9.26 3.87 -11.04
CA ILE A 101 -8.20 4.07 -12.03
C ILE A 101 -8.28 3.03 -13.16
N ASN A 102 -9.48 2.51 -13.44
CA ASN A 102 -9.77 1.54 -14.51
C ASN A 102 -9.03 0.20 -14.38
N ILE A 103 -8.60 -0.17 -13.18
CA ILE A 103 -8.06 -1.50 -12.88
C ILE A 103 -9.16 -2.30 -12.19
N ASN A 104 -9.85 -3.16 -12.95
CA ASN A 104 -10.76 -4.15 -12.39
C ASN A 104 -10.06 -5.52 -12.32
N LEU A 105 -9.71 -5.98 -11.12
CA LEU A 105 -9.04 -7.26 -10.90
C LEU A 105 -9.82 -8.47 -11.45
N GLU A 106 -11.14 -8.37 -11.51
CA GLU A 106 -12.02 -9.42 -12.06
C GLU A 106 -11.75 -9.65 -13.56
N ASN A 107 -11.39 -8.60 -14.32
CA ASN A 107 -11.08 -8.70 -15.75
C ASN A 107 -9.82 -9.56 -16.02
N TYR A 108 -8.99 -9.80 -14.99
CA TYR A 108 -7.73 -10.53 -15.09
C TYR A 108 -7.78 -11.90 -14.42
N ASN A 109 -8.97 -12.38 -14.02
CA ASN A 109 -9.14 -13.62 -13.25
C ASN A 109 -8.30 -13.67 -11.95
N VAL A 110 -7.99 -12.49 -11.37
CA VAL A 110 -7.27 -12.40 -10.10
C VAL A 110 -8.27 -12.55 -8.98
N SER A 111 -8.24 -13.69 -8.29
CA SER A 111 -9.09 -13.93 -7.14
C SER A 111 -8.65 -13.09 -5.93
N VAL A 112 -9.59 -12.82 -5.02
CA VAL A 112 -9.31 -12.13 -3.75
C VAL A 112 -8.16 -12.80 -3.00
N LYS A 113 -8.11 -14.14 -2.96
CA LYS A 113 -7.05 -14.91 -2.28
C LYS A 113 -5.66 -14.68 -2.89
N LYS A 114 -5.56 -14.56 -4.22
CA LYS A 114 -4.29 -14.22 -4.88
C LYS A 114 -3.83 -12.82 -4.52
N PHE A 115 -4.77 -11.88 -4.46
CA PHE A 115 -4.47 -10.50 -4.06
C PHE A 115 -4.05 -10.39 -2.59
N GLU A 116 -4.70 -11.13 -1.68
CA GLU A 116 -4.32 -11.24 -0.27
C GLU A 116 -2.89 -11.81 -0.13
N LEU A 117 -2.56 -12.85 -0.89
CA LEU A 117 -1.20 -13.41 -0.91
C LEU A 117 -0.18 -12.39 -1.41
N LEU A 118 -0.49 -11.67 -2.49
CA LEU A 118 0.36 -10.61 -3.03
C LEU A 118 0.59 -9.50 -2.00
N ALA A 119 -0.47 -9.04 -1.33
CA ALA A 119 -0.40 -8.04 -0.28
C ALA A 119 0.48 -8.50 0.90
N PHE A 120 0.37 -9.77 1.31
CA PHE A 120 1.23 -10.36 2.33
C PHE A 120 2.72 -10.28 1.95
N PHE A 121 3.07 -10.66 0.71
CA PHE A 121 4.46 -10.58 0.23
C PHE A 121 4.96 -9.14 0.16
N ILE A 122 4.17 -8.21 -0.38
CA ILE A 122 4.52 -6.78 -0.44
C ILE A 122 4.79 -6.24 0.97
N ASN A 123 3.89 -6.49 1.91
CA ASN A 123 4.03 -6.00 3.29
C ASN A 123 5.24 -6.63 3.98
N SER A 124 5.51 -7.91 3.75
CA SER A 124 6.70 -8.60 4.27
C SER A 124 7.99 -7.98 3.72
N MET A 125 8.02 -7.65 2.43
CA MET A 125 9.19 -7.00 1.81
C MET A 125 9.38 -5.57 2.31
N ILE A 126 8.30 -4.78 2.45
CA ILE A 126 8.35 -3.44 3.04
C ILE A 126 8.89 -3.49 4.48
N LEU A 127 8.39 -4.43 5.30
CA LEU A 127 8.91 -4.65 6.65
C LEU A 127 10.39 -5.06 6.62
N SER A 128 10.79 -5.98 5.75
CA SER A 128 12.19 -6.39 5.64
C SER A 128 13.11 -5.23 5.24
N SER A 129 12.65 -4.35 4.35
CA SER A 129 13.42 -3.17 3.91
C SER A 129 13.71 -2.23 5.07
N ASN A 130 12.73 -2.03 5.96
CA ASN A 130 12.78 -1.02 7.03
C ASN A 130 13.30 -1.57 8.37
N ILE A 131 13.11 -2.86 8.65
CA ILE A 131 13.49 -3.48 9.93
C ILE A 131 14.82 -4.23 9.79
N LEU A 132 15.04 -4.90 8.66
CA LEU A 132 16.23 -5.72 8.41
C LEU A 132 17.27 -5.01 7.53
N ASN A 133 17.04 -3.73 7.18
CA ASN A 133 17.85 -2.98 6.23
C ASN A 133 18.01 -3.68 4.87
N ALA A 134 17.03 -4.50 4.45
CA ALA A 134 17.12 -5.35 3.26
C ALA A 134 16.91 -4.59 1.94
N ARG A 135 16.84 -3.25 1.96
CA ARG A 135 16.52 -2.42 0.79
C ARG A 135 17.42 -2.70 -0.41
N GLU A 136 18.74 -2.73 -0.18
CA GLU A 136 19.71 -2.96 -1.26
C GLU A 136 19.51 -4.35 -1.89
N THR A 137 19.24 -5.37 -1.07
CA THR A 137 18.90 -6.71 -1.53
C THR A 137 17.65 -6.70 -2.39
N LEU A 138 16.59 -6.01 -1.99
CA LEU A 138 15.35 -5.92 -2.77
C LEU A 138 15.58 -5.18 -4.10
N LEU A 139 16.34 -4.08 -4.10
CA LEU A 139 16.67 -3.32 -5.30
C LEU A 139 17.46 -4.15 -6.33
N LYS A 140 18.49 -4.88 -5.87
CA LYS A 140 19.30 -5.77 -6.72
C LYS A 140 18.48 -6.92 -7.32
N ASN A 141 17.42 -7.35 -6.63
CA ASN A 141 16.59 -8.49 -7.01
C ASN A 141 15.20 -8.10 -7.54
N LYS A 142 14.97 -6.85 -7.94
CA LYS A 142 13.65 -6.36 -8.41
C LYS A 142 13.03 -7.21 -9.52
N SER A 143 13.84 -7.73 -10.44
CA SER A 143 13.35 -8.58 -11.54
C SER A 143 12.87 -9.95 -11.06
N VAL A 144 13.45 -10.48 -9.98
CA VAL A 144 12.99 -11.72 -9.33
C VAL A 144 11.70 -11.46 -8.58
N ILE A 145 11.59 -10.33 -7.87
CA ILE A 145 10.37 -9.91 -7.17
C ILE A 145 9.20 -9.77 -8.15
N GLU A 146 9.42 -9.11 -9.29
CA GLU A 146 8.40 -8.96 -10.33
C GLU A 146 7.90 -10.31 -10.86
N LYS A 147 8.82 -11.27 -11.07
CA LYS A 147 8.45 -12.64 -11.46
C LYS A 147 7.62 -13.35 -10.39
N ILE A 148 7.96 -13.20 -9.11
CA ILE A 148 7.17 -13.77 -8.00
C ILE A 148 5.77 -13.17 -8.00
N PHE A 149 5.64 -11.85 -8.15
CA PHE A 149 4.34 -11.18 -8.18
C PHE A 149 3.51 -11.59 -9.39
N LEU A 150 4.13 -11.72 -10.56
CA LEU A 150 3.48 -12.24 -11.74
C LEU A 150 2.97 -13.67 -11.55
N LEU A 151 3.76 -14.54 -10.90
CA LEU A 151 3.35 -15.92 -10.59
C LEU A 151 2.18 -15.98 -9.61
N ILE A 152 2.11 -15.05 -8.65
CA ILE A 152 0.98 -14.96 -7.71
C ILE A 152 -0.30 -14.51 -8.43
N LEU A 153 -0.18 -13.59 -9.40
CA LEU A 153 -1.31 -13.03 -10.13
C LEU A 153 -1.87 -13.98 -11.22
N LYS A 154 -1.01 -14.78 -11.86
CA LYS A 154 -1.40 -15.82 -12.82
C LYS A 154 -2.19 -16.93 -12.16
#